data_AF-A0A9E3B3W8-F1
#
_entry.id   AF-A0A9E3B3W8-F1
#
_cell.length_a   1.000
_cell.length_b   1.000
_cell.length_c   1.000
_cell.angle_alpha   90.00
_cell.angle_beta   90.00
_cell.angle_gamma   90.00
#
_symmetry.space_group_name_H-M   'P 1'
#
loop_
_entity.id
_entity.type
_entity.pdbx_description
1 polymer ?
#
loop_
_entity_poly.entity_id
_entity_poly.type
_entity_poly.pdbx_seq_one_letter_code
_entity_poly.pdbx_strand_id
1 'polypeptide(L)'
;MKTLNLRDANQQFSKLVREIEATGEGVLVLRDGKPAIRMMPAADKPVPRKLSPEQEAALARLLDPKNRIMSPPGWKFDREAYWDEEASRHTVVRNLPAGKPQRKKRS
;
A
#
# COMPACT_ATOMS: atom_id res chain seq x y z
N MET A 1 26.44 12.47 -0.76
CA MET A 1 24.99 12.65 -1.02
C MET A 1 24.71 14.13 -1.29
N LYS A 2 24.43 14.46 -2.54
CA LYS A 2 24.25 15.84 -3.03
C LYS A 2 22.79 16.28 -2.90
N THR A 3 22.53 17.56 -2.65
CA THR A 3 21.18 18.16 -2.54
C THR A 3 21.01 19.27 -3.56
N LEU A 4 19.87 19.30 -4.26
CA LEU A 4 19.56 20.35 -5.24
C LEU A 4 18.06 20.61 -5.36
N ASN A 5 17.68 21.77 -5.88
CA ASN A 5 16.28 22.14 -6.03
C ASN A 5 15.67 21.51 -7.29
N LEU A 6 14.36 21.26 -7.29
CA LEU A 6 13.62 20.59 -8.35
C LEU A 6 13.77 21.28 -9.71
N ARG A 7 13.83 22.62 -9.70
CA ARG A 7 14.04 23.40 -10.93
C ARG A 7 15.40 23.11 -11.56
N ASP A 8 16.46 23.06 -10.75
CA ASP A 8 17.81 22.75 -11.22
C ASP A 8 17.91 21.29 -11.66
N ALA A 9 17.24 20.39 -10.93
CA ALA A 9 17.12 18.97 -11.28
C ALA A 9 16.54 18.79 -12.68
N ASN A 10 15.46 19.53 -12.98
CA ASN A 10 14.76 19.44 -14.25
C ASN A 10 15.58 20.02 -15.41
N GLN A 11 16.31 21.11 -15.18
CA GLN A 11 17.16 21.73 -16.20
C GLN A 11 18.39 20.89 -16.56
N GLN A 12 18.94 20.14 -15.61
CA GLN A 12 20.18 19.37 -15.79
C GLN A 12 19.96 17.86 -15.67
N PHE A 13 18.73 17.38 -15.90
CA PHE A 13 18.32 16.02 -15.59
C PHE A 13 19.23 14.97 -16.24
N SER A 14 19.49 15.07 -17.55
CA SER A 14 20.34 14.11 -18.27
C SER A 14 21.79 14.09 -17.76
N LYS A 15 22.31 15.23 -17.31
CA LYS A 15 23.66 15.32 -16.72
C LYS A 15 23.69 14.65 -15.35
N LEU A 16 22.67 14.88 -14.53
CA LEU A 16 22.53 14.25 -13.21
C LEU A 16 22.42 12.74 -13.32
N VAL A 17 21.63 12.21 -14.26
CA VAL A 17 21.53 10.77 -14.48
C VAL A 17 22.89 10.17 -14.81
N ARG A 18 23.64 10.75 -15.75
CA ARG A 18 25.00 10.29 -16.09
C ARG A 18 25.97 10.37 -14.90
N GLU A 19 25.90 11.44 -14.11
CA GLU A 19 26.72 11.60 -12.90
C GLU A 19 26.41 10.50 -11.87
N ILE A 20 25.13 10.23 -11.62
CA ILE A 20 24.66 9.19 -10.70
C ILE A 20 25.06 7.79 -11.18
N GLU A 21 24.94 7.51 -12.48
CA GLU A 21 25.37 6.25 -13.08
C GLU A 21 26.88 6.05 -12.96
N ALA A 22 27.68 7.09 -13.24
CA ALA A 22 29.13 6.99 -13.20
C ALA A 22 29.70 6.91 -11.79
N THR A 23 29.09 7.62 -10.82
CA THR A 23 29.61 7.72 -9.44
C THR A 23 28.98 6.72 -8.49
N GLY A 24 27.78 6.22 -8.79
CA GLY A 24 26.98 5.44 -7.85
C GLY A 24 26.37 6.28 -6.71
N GLU A 25 26.61 7.59 -6.67
CA GLU A 25 26.12 8.46 -5.60
C GLU A 25 24.71 8.98 -5.87
N GLY A 26 23.83 8.87 -4.87
CA GLY A 26 22.47 9.40 -4.94
C GLY A 26 22.37 10.91 -4.69
N VAL A 27 21.31 11.50 -5.23
CA VAL A 27 21.00 12.92 -5.13
C VAL A 27 19.61 13.14 -4.54
N LEU A 28 19.49 14.06 -3.58
CA LEU A 28 18.22 14.46 -3.00
C LEU A 28 17.71 15.73 -3.67
N VAL A 29 16.51 15.65 -4.22
CA VAL A 29 15.85 16.79 -4.87
C VAL A 29 14.86 17.40 -3.91
N LEU A 30 14.99 18.71 -3.72
CA LEU A 30 14.14 19.52 -2.85
C LEU A 30 13.10 20.26 -3.69
N ARG A 31 11.90 20.47 -3.15
CA ARG A 31 10.91 21.41 -3.65
C ARG A 31 10.64 22.42 -2.54
N ASP A 32 10.87 23.70 -2.81
CA ASP A 32 10.69 24.79 -1.83
C ASP A 32 11.46 24.53 -0.51
N GLY A 33 12.71 24.07 -0.64
CA GLY A 33 13.59 23.74 0.49
C GLY A 33 13.25 22.44 1.24
N LYS A 34 12.18 21.74 0.85
CA LYS A 34 11.76 20.48 1.48
C LYS A 34 12.13 19.27 0.61
N PRO A 35 12.62 18.17 1.20
CA PRO A 35 12.86 16.93 0.46
C PRO A 35 11.61 16.46 -0.28
N ALA A 36 11.73 16.27 -1.61
CA ALA A 36 10.61 15.84 -2.46
C ALA A 36 10.84 14.44 -3.01
N ILE A 37 12.00 14.21 -3.64
CA ILE A 37 12.36 12.91 -4.23
C ILE A 37 13.85 12.62 -4.06
N ARG A 38 14.24 11.36 -4.14
CA ARG A 38 15.64 10.91 -4.15
C ARG A 38 15.92 10.16 -5.44
N MET A 39 16.93 10.61 -6.18
CA MET A 39 17.46 9.89 -7.35
C MET A 39 18.59 8.98 -6.89
N MET A 40 18.51 7.72 -7.28
CA MET A 40 19.50 6.69 -6.95
C MET A 40 19.90 5.97 -8.24
N PRO A 41 21.13 5.45 -8.33
CA PRO A 41 21.47 4.55 -9.40
C PRO A 41 20.53 3.35 -9.34
N ALA A 42 20.08 2.89 -10.51
CA ALA A 42 19.41 1.61 -10.58
C ALA A 42 20.45 0.55 -10.21
N ALA A 43 20.26 -0.14 -9.09
CA ALA A 43 21.03 -1.36 -8.83
C ALA A 43 20.66 -2.37 -9.92
N ASP A 44 21.66 -3.07 -10.49
CA ASP A 44 21.52 -4.02 -11.62
C ASP A 44 20.51 -5.17 -11.40
N LYS A 45 19.93 -5.29 -10.21
CA LYS A 45 18.69 -6.02 -9.94
C LYS A 45 18.11 -5.45 -8.64
N PRO A 46 16.77 -5.49 -8.44
CA PRO A 46 16.28 -5.56 -7.07
C PRO A 46 16.92 -6.80 -6.46
N VAL A 47 17.85 -6.62 -5.52
CA VAL A 47 18.28 -7.71 -4.65
C VAL A 47 16.97 -8.29 -4.13
N PRO A 48 16.60 -9.55 -4.47
CA PRO A 48 15.37 -10.11 -3.97
C PRO A 48 15.48 -9.96 -2.46
N ARG A 49 14.49 -9.30 -1.85
CA ARG A 49 14.45 -9.10 -0.39
C ARG A 49 14.68 -10.47 0.23
N LYS A 50 15.87 -10.71 0.78
CA LYS A 50 16.14 -11.92 1.55
C LYS A 50 15.29 -11.78 2.80
N LEU A 51 14.43 -12.77 3.04
CA LEU A 51 13.63 -12.82 4.25
C LEU A 51 14.59 -12.84 5.43
N SER A 52 14.25 -12.13 6.51
CA SER A 52 14.99 -12.31 7.75
C SER A 52 14.80 -13.75 8.26
N PRO A 53 15.70 -14.29 9.09
CA PRO A 53 15.53 -15.64 9.65
C PRO A 53 14.19 -15.82 10.37
N GLU A 54 13.70 -14.76 11.01
CA GLU A 54 12.38 -14.75 11.66
C GLU A 54 11.23 -14.83 10.64
N GLN A 55 11.34 -14.11 9.52
CA GLN A 55 10.36 -14.15 8.44
C GLN A 55 10.35 -15.51 7.73
N GLU A 56 11.52 -16.13 7.52
CA GLU A 56 11.60 -17.49 6.98
C GLU A 56 10.94 -18.50 7.92
N ALA A 57 11.17 -18.38 9.23
CA ALA A 57 10.52 -19.23 10.22
C ALA A 57 8.99 -19.02 10.25
N ALA A 58 8.52 -17.77 10.15
CA ALA A 58 7.09 -17.48 10.08
C ALA A 58 6.45 -18.04 8.79
N LEU A 59 7.13 -17.89 7.65
CA LEU A 59 6.69 -18.45 6.37
C LEU A 59 6.64 -19.98 6.43
N ALA A 60 7.64 -20.62 7.04
CA ALA A 60 7.68 -22.07 7.21
C ALA A 60 6.51 -22.57 8.08
N ARG A 61 6.15 -21.84 9.15
CA ARG A 61 4.96 -22.18 9.95
C ARG A 61 3.68 -22.01 9.14
N LEU A 62 3.55 -20.93 8.37
CA LEU A 62 2.34 -20.67 7.57
C LEU A 62 2.13 -21.71 6.46
N LEU A 63 3.22 -22.18 5.85
CA LEU A 63 3.20 -23.18 4.78
C LEU A 63 3.22 -24.62 5.28
N ASP A 64 3.33 -24.86 6.60
CA ASP A 64 3.31 -26.20 7.17
C ASP A 64 1.98 -26.89 6.77
N PRO A 65 2.02 -28.05 6.09
CA PRO A 65 0.83 -28.81 5.73
C PRO A 65 -0.07 -29.14 6.91
N LYS A 66 0.48 -29.22 8.13
CA LYS A 66 -0.27 -29.45 9.37
C LYS A 66 -1.15 -28.26 9.76
N ASN A 67 -0.80 -27.06 9.32
CA ASN A 67 -1.56 -25.83 9.55
C ASN A 67 -2.58 -25.54 8.45
N ARG A 68 -2.72 -26.46 7.48
CA ARG A 68 -3.74 -26.34 6.44
C ARG A 68 -5.11 -26.51 7.08
N ILE A 69 -5.83 -25.40 7.24
CA ILE A 69 -7.26 -25.44 7.55
C ILE A 69 -7.96 -26.09 6.36
N MET A 70 -8.31 -27.36 6.49
CA MET A 70 -9.18 -28.01 5.53
C MET A 70 -10.58 -27.47 5.72
N SER A 71 -11.20 -27.07 4.61
CA SER A 71 -12.63 -26.83 4.58
C SER A 71 -13.38 -28.06 5.11
N PRO A 72 -14.42 -27.87 5.94
CA PRO A 72 -15.24 -28.99 6.41
C PRO A 72 -15.76 -29.84 5.24
N PRO A 73 -15.96 -31.15 5.42
CA PRO A 73 -16.54 -32.00 4.39
C PRO A 73 -17.89 -31.46 3.92
N GLY A 74 -18.06 -31.29 2.61
CA GLY A 74 -19.29 -30.74 2.01
C GLY A 74 -19.40 -29.21 2.03
N TRP A 75 -18.42 -28.50 2.59
CA TRP A 75 -18.39 -27.04 2.54
C TRP A 75 -18.10 -26.56 1.12
N LYS A 76 -19.04 -25.79 0.55
CA LYS A 76 -18.89 -25.08 -0.72
C LYS A 76 -18.91 -23.60 -0.42
N PHE A 77 -17.80 -22.91 -0.70
CA PHE A 77 -17.78 -21.46 -0.67
C PHE A 77 -18.47 -20.94 -1.93
N ASP A 78 -19.71 -20.48 -1.79
CA ASP A 78 -20.40 -19.74 -2.85
C ASP A 78 -20.03 -18.26 -2.74
N ARG A 79 -19.21 -17.83 -3.68
CA ARG A 79 -18.69 -16.46 -3.72
C ARG A 79 -19.82 -15.45 -3.95
N GLU A 80 -20.80 -15.79 -4.78
CA GLU A 80 -21.85 -14.86 -5.21
C GLU A 80 -22.84 -14.64 -4.08
N ALA A 81 -23.25 -15.72 -3.40
CA ALA A 81 -24.08 -15.63 -2.19
C ALA A 81 -23.41 -14.83 -1.05
N TYR A 82 -22.10 -14.98 -0.87
CA TYR A 82 -21.35 -14.20 0.13
C TYR A 82 -21.33 -12.70 -0.19
N TRP A 83 -21.10 -12.33 -1.45
CA TRP A 83 -21.12 -10.93 -1.86
C TRP A 83 -22.52 -10.33 -1.81
N ASP A 84 -23.55 -11.10 -2.12
CA ASP A 84 -24.94 -10.68 -1.97
C ASP A 84 -25.32 -10.46 -0.49
N GLU A 85 -24.83 -11.30 0.42
CA GLU A 85 -25.02 -11.13 1.87
C GLU A 85 -24.28 -9.88 2.39
N GLU A 86 -23.02 -9.67 1.99
CA GLU A 86 -22.23 -8.49 2.38
C GLU A 86 -22.80 -7.19 1.78
N ALA A 87 -23.24 -7.21 0.52
CA ALA A 87 -23.94 -6.10 -0.11
C ALA A 87 -25.29 -5.81 0.59
N SER A 88 -25.99 -6.85 1.06
CA SER A 88 -27.23 -6.73 1.84
C SER A 88 -26.97 -6.15 3.24
N ARG A 89 -25.87 -6.54 3.90
CA ARG A 89 -25.44 -5.96 5.18
C ARG A 89 -25.12 -4.46 5.07
N HIS A 90 -24.60 -4.03 3.93
CA HIS A 90 -24.29 -2.62 3.68
C HIS A 90 -25.45 -1.79 3.10
N THR A 91 -26.53 -2.40 2.63
CA THR A 91 -27.73 -1.67 2.17
C THR A 91 -28.67 -1.26 3.31
N VAL A 92 -28.61 -1.91 4.48
CA VAL A 92 -29.42 -1.52 5.66
C VAL A 92 -29.07 -0.11 6.17
N VAL A 93 -27.86 0.41 5.89
CA VAL A 93 -27.43 1.75 6.36
C VAL A 93 -28.06 2.89 5.55
N ARG A 94 -28.63 2.63 4.36
CA ARG A 94 -29.20 3.70 3.50
C ARG A 94 -30.70 3.99 3.70
N ASN A 95 -31.43 3.13 4.41
CA ASN A 95 -32.87 3.32 4.66
C ASN A 95 -33.17 3.41 6.16
N LEU A 96 -32.59 4.40 6.86
CA LEU A 96 -33.23 4.92 8.07
C LEU A 96 -34.40 5.83 7.61
N PRO A 97 -35.66 5.56 7.98
CA PRO A 97 -36.72 6.52 7.72
C PRO A 97 -36.39 7.82 8.48
N ALA A 98 -36.38 8.94 7.75
CA ALA A 98 -36.22 10.27 8.33
C ALA A 98 -37.31 10.48 9.41
N GLY A 99 -36.91 10.35 10.68
CA GLY A 99 -37.77 10.63 11.82
C GLY A 99 -38.24 12.08 11.73
N LYS A 100 -39.56 12.27 11.59
CA LYS A 100 -40.18 13.61 11.56
C LYS A 100 -39.81 14.37 12.85
N PRO A 101 -39.45 15.66 12.78
CA PRO A 101 -39.14 16.44 13.97
C PRO A 101 -40.41 16.65 14.81
N GLN A 102 -40.41 16.14 16.05
CA GLN A 102 -41.44 16.47 17.03
C GLN A 102 -41.33 17.96 17.42
N ARG A 103 -42.31 18.76 16.99
CA ARG A 103 -42.53 20.11 17.53
C ARG A 103 -42.98 19.98 18.98
N LYS A 104 -42.11 20.35 19.93
CA LYS A 104 -42.48 20.55 21.34
C LYS A 104 -43.50 21.71 21.42
N LYS A 105 -44.75 21.42 21.80
CA LYS A 105 -45.66 22.45 22.30
C LYS A 105 -45.22 22.80 23.72
N ARG A 106 -44.80 24.04 23.93
CA ARG A 106 -44.70 24.65 25.27
C ARG A 106 -46.13 25.02 25.68
N SER A 107 -46.53 24.57 26.86
CA SER A 107 -47.65 25.11 27.64
C SER A 107 -47.17 25.18 29.08
#